data_AF-A0A2J8XX16-F1
#
_entry.id   AF-A0A2J8XX16-F1
#
_cell.length_a   1.000
_cell.length_b   1.000
_cell.length_c   1.000
_cell.angle_alpha   90.00
_cell.angle_beta   90.00
_cell.angle_gamma   90.00
#
_symmetry.space_group_name_H-M   'P 1'
#
loop_
_entity.id
_entity.type
_entity.pdbx_description
1 polymer ?
#
loop_
_entity_poly.entity_id
_entity_poly.type
_entity_poly.pdbx_seq_one_letter_code
_entity_poly.pdbx_strand_id
1 'polypeptide(L)'
;MLGRIKAQAFGFDQTFQSYRKDDFVMAFFKDPNVIPNLKLLSDSSGQWITLGTEVKKIEAINVPCTQLSMSFFRRLYDEDIVRDSGHIVKCLDSFCDPFLISDELRRLPRRLKSQLLGRLK
;
A
#
# COMPACT_ATOMS: atom_id res chain seq x y z
N MET A 1 -8.94 -12.49 2.64
CA MET A 1 -7.81 -11.83 1.93
C MET A 1 -6.96 -12.93 1.28
N LEU A 2 -6.68 -12.87 -0.02
CA LEU A 2 -6.04 -13.95 -0.81
C LEU A 2 -4.53 -14.19 -0.52
N GLY A 3 -4.00 -13.88 0.66
CA GLY A 3 -2.59 -14.13 1.02
C GLY A 3 -1.52 -13.39 0.21
N ARG A 4 -1.93 -12.52 -0.73
CA ARG A 4 -1.06 -11.76 -1.64
C ARG A 4 -0.51 -10.44 -1.08
N ILE A 5 -0.86 -10.11 0.17
CA ILE A 5 -0.35 -8.92 0.86
C ILE A 5 0.23 -9.38 2.19
N LYS A 6 1.43 -8.91 2.50
CA LYS A 6 2.13 -9.18 3.75
C LYS A 6 2.68 -7.89 4.32
N ALA A 7 2.29 -7.58 5.55
CA ALA A 7 2.89 -6.51 6.32
C ALA A 7 4.23 -6.99 6.89
N GLN A 8 5.26 -6.16 6.77
CA GLN A 8 6.60 -6.41 7.29
C GLN A 8 7.08 -5.11 7.94
N ALA A 9 7.72 -5.21 9.10
CA ALA A 9 8.22 -4.07 9.85
C ALA A 9 9.73 -4.19 10.00
N PHE A 10 10.43 -3.08 9.78
CA PHE A 10 11.86 -2.93 9.96
C PHE A 10 12.10 -1.62 10.72
N GLY A 11 13.00 -1.66 11.70
CA GLY A 11 13.41 -0.47 12.44
C GLY A 11 14.45 0.33 11.65
N PHE A 12 14.42 1.65 11.81
CA PHE A 12 15.46 2.54 11.29
C PHE A 12 15.74 3.63 12.33
N ASP A 13 16.82 3.44 13.09
CA ASP A 13 17.11 4.25 14.28
C ASP A 13 18.03 5.45 13.98
N GLN A 14 18.03 5.93 12.74
CA GLN A 14 18.84 7.08 12.32
C GLN A 14 17.96 8.28 11.97
N THR A 15 18.54 9.47 12.03
CA THR A 15 17.84 10.70 11.64
C THR A 15 17.44 10.66 10.17
N PHE A 16 16.17 10.90 9.87
CA PHE A 16 15.64 10.95 8.51
C PHE A 16 15.20 12.36 8.14
N GLN A 17 15.60 12.82 6.95
CA GLN A 17 15.10 14.05 6.33
C GLN A 17 14.70 13.73 4.88
N SER A 18 13.64 14.36 4.38
CA SER A 18 13.00 14.00 3.11
C SER A 18 13.93 14.08 1.90
N TYR A 19 14.89 15.01 1.89
CA TYR A 19 15.89 15.14 0.82
C TYR A 19 16.96 14.03 0.86
N ARG A 20 17.07 13.29 1.96
CA ARG A 20 17.98 12.13 2.12
C ARG A 20 17.31 10.81 1.79
N LYS A 21 16.23 10.84 1.00
CA LYS A 21 15.49 9.63 0.60
C LYS A 21 16.40 8.58 -0.03
N ASP A 22 17.37 8.99 -0.85
CA ASP A 22 18.24 8.05 -1.56
C ASP A 22 19.23 7.39 -0.59
N ASP A 23 19.81 8.17 0.33
CA ASP A 23 20.62 7.65 1.45
C ASP A 23 19.84 6.67 2.31
N PHE A 24 18.58 6.99 2.63
CA PHE A 24 17.72 6.15 3.44
C PHE A 24 17.48 4.79 2.78
N VAL A 25 17.06 4.77 1.51
CA VAL A 25 16.79 3.50 0.81
C VAL A 25 18.10 2.71 0.60
N MET A 26 19.21 3.39 0.34
CA MET A 26 20.52 2.75 0.25
C MET A 26 20.98 2.15 1.58
N ALA A 27 20.79 2.84 2.70
CA ALA A 27 21.09 2.32 4.04
C ALA A 27 20.21 1.12 4.38
N PHE A 28 18.92 1.19 4.04
CA PHE A 28 17.99 0.09 4.24
C PHE A 28 18.43 -1.21 3.54
N PHE A 29 18.80 -1.15 2.26
CA PHE A 29 19.25 -2.36 1.55
C PHE A 29 20.67 -2.81 1.90
N LYS A 30 21.46 -1.98 2.59
CA LYS A 30 22.77 -2.36 3.13
C LYS A 30 22.67 -3.04 4.50
N ASP A 31 21.53 -2.94 5.19
CA ASP A 31 21.36 -3.57 6.49
C ASP A 31 21.41 -5.10 6.36
N PRO A 32 22.25 -5.79 7.17
CA PRO A 32 22.44 -7.23 7.06
C PRO A 32 21.18 -8.03 7.37
N ASN A 33 20.19 -7.45 8.06
CA ASN A 33 18.92 -8.09 8.35
C ASN A 33 17.88 -7.86 7.25
N VAL A 34 18.04 -6.89 6.35
CA VAL A 34 17.02 -6.57 5.34
C VAL A 34 17.02 -7.59 4.20
N ILE A 35 18.14 -7.79 3.51
CA ILE A 35 18.22 -8.71 2.35
C ILE A 35 17.73 -10.15 2.68
N PRO A 36 18.13 -10.78 3.80
CA PRO A 36 17.68 -12.15 4.10
C PRO A 36 16.23 -12.23 4.59
N ASN A 37 15.65 -11.16 5.15
CA ASN A 37 14.32 -11.20 5.75
C ASN A 37 13.22 -10.52 4.92
N LEU A 38 13.57 -9.63 4.00
CA LEU A 38 12.61 -8.91 3.18
C LEU A 38 11.93 -9.88 2.20
N LYS A 39 10.64 -10.15 2.45
CA LYS A 39 9.83 -11.04 1.63
C LYS A 39 9.15 -10.28 0.50
N LEU A 40 9.20 -10.86 -0.68
CA LEU A 40 8.58 -10.39 -1.91
C LEU A 40 7.68 -11.51 -2.45
N LEU A 41 6.57 -11.13 -3.06
CA LEU A 41 5.73 -12.11 -3.76
C LEU A 41 6.34 -12.35 -5.13
N SER A 42 6.73 -13.59 -5.42
CA SER A 42 7.21 -13.98 -6.75
C SER A 42 6.04 -13.98 -7.74
N ASP A 43 6.18 -13.25 -8.84
CA ASP A 43 5.16 -13.21 -9.90
C ASP A 43 5.00 -14.56 -10.62
N SER A 44 6.05 -15.37 -10.67
CA SER A 44 6.04 -16.67 -11.38
C SER A 44 5.46 -17.80 -10.52
N SER A 45 5.82 -17.86 -9.24
CA SER A 45 5.37 -18.96 -8.35
C SER A 45 4.19 -18.58 -7.46
N GLY A 46 3.88 -17.30 -7.32
CA GLY A 46 2.89 -16.81 -6.37
C GLY A 46 3.27 -17.05 -4.90
N GLN A 47 4.52 -17.45 -4.63
CA GLN A 47 5.03 -17.71 -3.29
C GLN A 47 5.83 -16.53 -2.78
N TRP A 48 5.87 -16.40 -1.45
CA TRP A 48 6.69 -15.41 -0.78
C TRP A 48 8.14 -15.88 -0.72
N ILE A 49 9.03 -15.19 -1.42
CA ILE A 49 10.47 -15.44 -1.44
C ILE A 49 11.21 -14.30 -0.76
N THR A 50 12.43 -14.55 -0.31
CA THR A 50 13.32 -13.48 0.20
C THR A 50 14.14 -12.90 -0.95
N LEU A 51 14.60 -11.65 -0.81
CA LEU A 51 15.41 -10.97 -1.83
C LEU A 51 16.70 -11.77 -2.16
N GLY A 52 17.36 -12.31 -1.13
CA GLY A 52 18.41 -13.34 -1.23
C GLY A 52 19.71 -12.96 -1.94
N THR A 53 19.74 -11.81 -2.60
CA THR A 53 20.85 -11.32 -3.42
C THR A 53 21.03 -9.81 -3.23
N GLU A 54 22.23 -9.34 -3.53
CA GLU A 54 22.56 -7.92 -3.44
C GLU A 54 21.77 -7.09 -4.45
N VAL A 55 21.26 -5.94 -3.99
CA VAL A 55 20.48 -5.03 -4.83
C VAL A 55 21.39 -4.21 -5.71
N LYS A 56 21.29 -4.41 -7.03
CA LYS A 56 22.13 -3.71 -8.02
C LYS A 56 21.70 -2.27 -8.30
N LYS A 57 20.41 -1.97 -8.14
CA LYS A 57 19.82 -0.68 -8.48
C LYS A 57 18.69 -0.34 -7.52
N ILE A 58 18.70 0.90 -7.02
CA ILE A 58 17.72 1.42 -6.08
C ILE A 58 17.26 2.78 -6.60
N GLU A 59 15.95 3.00 -6.62
CA GLU A 59 15.36 4.29 -7.00
C GLU A 59 14.24 4.68 -6.01
N ALA A 60 14.35 5.87 -5.41
CA ALA A 60 13.33 6.42 -4.53
C ALA A 60 12.43 7.41 -5.30
N ILE A 61 11.27 6.94 -5.74
CA ILE A 61 10.30 7.78 -6.45
C ILE A 61 9.32 8.40 -5.46
N ASN A 62 9.21 9.73 -5.47
CA ASN A 62 8.19 10.41 -4.69
C ASN A 62 6.83 10.17 -5.35
N VAL A 63 5.89 9.59 -4.61
CA VAL A 63 4.53 9.42 -5.10
C VAL A 63 3.75 10.67 -4.69
N PRO A 64 3.26 11.48 -5.65
CA PRO A 64 2.48 12.66 -5.30
C PRO A 64 1.18 12.21 -4.60
N CYS A 65 1.11 12.44 -3.28
CA CYS A 65 -0.10 12.22 -2.51
C CYS A 65 -0.88 13.53 -2.46
N THR A 66 -1.99 13.62 -3.18
CA THR A 66 -2.89 14.79 -3.16
C THR A 66 -3.75 14.86 -1.91
N GLN A 67 -3.97 13.73 -1.23
CA GLN A 67 -4.72 13.63 0.02
C GLN A 67 -3.84 12.97 1.09
N LEU A 68 -3.24 13.80 1.94
CA LEU A 68 -2.47 13.37 3.10
C LEU A 68 -3.35 13.18 4.35
N SER A 69 -4.52 13.80 4.34
CA SER A 69 -5.46 13.77 5.45
C SER A 69 -6.35 12.52 5.38
N MET A 70 -6.53 11.87 6.53
CA MET A 70 -7.54 10.83 6.69
C MET A 70 -8.96 11.38 6.60
N SER A 71 -9.18 12.70 6.62
CA SER A 71 -10.51 13.32 6.55
C SER A 71 -11.28 12.93 5.28
N PHE A 72 -10.59 12.83 4.13
CA PHE A 72 -11.22 12.37 2.90
C PHE A 72 -11.77 10.94 3.04
N PHE A 73 -10.98 10.09 3.68
CA PHE A 73 -11.31 8.68 3.87
C PHE A 73 -12.29 8.43 5.03
N ARG A 74 -12.39 9.37 5.98
CA ARG A 74 -13.35 9.31 7.08
C ARG A 74 -14.79 9.33 6.58
N ARG A 75 -15.04 10.08 5.50
CA ARG A 75 -16.33 10.08 4.80
C ARG A 75 -16.76 8.69 4.33
N LEU A 76 -15.82 7.77 4.05
CA LEU A 76 -16.19 6.40 3.70
C LEU A 76 -16.81 5.63 4.87
N TYR A 77 -16.47 5.99 6.10
CA TYR A 77 -17.06 5.44 7.31
C TYR A 77 -18.36 6.19 7.66
N ASP A 78 -18.33 7.52 7.60
CA ASP A 78 -19.50 8.35 7.95
C ASP A 78 -20.72 8.08 7.04
N GLU A 79 -20.49 7.70 5.78
CA GLU A 79 -21.52 7.42 4.77
C GLU A 79 -21.83 5.91 4.62
N ASP A 80 -21.43 5.07 5.59
CA ASP A 80 -21.63 3.61 5.59
C ASP A 80 -21.08 2.87 4.35
N ILE A 81 -20.15 3.50 3.61
CA ILE A 81 -19.48 2.89 2.46
C ILE A 81 -18.51 1.79 2.92
N VAL A 82 -17.96 1.90 4.13
CA VAL A 82 -17.08 0.89 4.75
C VAL A 82 -17.75 0.37 6.02
N ARG A 83 -17.98 -0.94 6.08
CA ARG A 83 -18.48 -1.61 7.30
C ARG A 83 -17.43 -1.58 8.41
N ASP A 84 -17.85 -1.79 9.65
CA ASP A 84 -16.97 -1.92 10.83
C ASP A 84 -15.83 -2.94 10.63
N SER A 85 -16.04 -3.95 9.79
CA SER A 85 -15.03 -4.95 9.42
C SER A 85 -13.94 -4.42 8.47
N GLY A 86 -14.01 -3.15 8.05
CA GLY A 86 -13.15 -2.57 7.02
C GLY A 86 -13.49 -2.99 5.58
N HIS A 87 -14.66 -3.61 5.37
CA HIS A 87 -15.10 -4.04 4.05
C HIS A 87 -15.89 -2.93 3.34
N ILE A 88 -15.45 -2.53 2.15
CA ILE A 88 -16.18 -1.61 1.29
C ILE A 88 -17.47 -2.30 0.82
N VAL A 89 -18.62 -1.66 1.09
CA VAL A 89 -19.95 -2.10 0.67
C VAL A 89 -20.02 -2.05 -0.85
N LYS A 90 -20.50 -3.15 -1.45
CA LYS A 90 -20.73 -3.22 -2.89
C LYS A 90 -22.07 -2.54 -3.20
N CYS A 91 -22.03 -1.51 -4.03
CA CYS A 91 -23.25 -0.97 -4.64
C CYS A 91 -23.56 -1.73 -5.93
N LEU A 92 -24.85 -1.90 -6.22
CA LEU A 92 -25.30 -2.37 -7.53
C LEU A 92 -25.16 -1.23 -8.54
N ASP A 93 -24.87 -1.55 -9.80
CA ASP A 93 -24.80 -0.55 -10.86
C ASP A 93 -26.19 0.08 -11.04
N SER A 94 -26.24 1.41 -11.09
CA SER A 94 -27.49 2.16 -11.26
C SER A 94 -27.52 2.80 -12.64
N PHE A 95 -28.69 2.77 -13.29
CA PHE A 95 -28.89 3.47 -14.55
C PHE A 95 -29.41 4.88 -14.28
N CYS A 96 -28.75 5.88 -14.85
CA CYS A 96 -29.23 7.24 -14.93
C CYS A 96 -29.29 7.59 -16.41
N ASP A 97 -30.45 7.35 -17.02
CA ASP A 97 -30.65 7.26 -18.46
C ASP A 97 -29.97 8.38 -19.25
N PRO A 98 -29.15 8.10 -20.28
CA PRO A 98 -28.78 6.80 -20.86
C PRO A 98 -27.51 6.15 -20.27
N PHE A 99 -27.02 6.60 -19.10
CA PHE A 99 -25.72 6.20 -18.56
C PHE A 99 -25.81 5.09 -17.51
N LEU A 100 -24.98 4.06 -17.68
CA LEU A 100 -24.67 3.08 -16.64
C LEU A 100 -23.67 3.70 -15.66
N ILE A 101 -24.09 3.89 -14.41
CA ILE A 101 -23.22 4.32 -13.31
C ILE A 101 -22.75 3.06 -12.59
N SER A 102 -21.52 2.65 -12.89
CA SER A 102 -20.88 1.48 -12.29
C SER A 102 -20.29 1.78 -10.91
N ASP A 103 -20.19 0.76 -10.07
CA ASP A 103 -19.42 0.83 -8.81
C ASP A 103 -17.90 0.89 -9.08
N GLU A 104 -17.37 2.11 -9.14
CA GLU A 104 -15.96 2.42 -9.38
C GLU A 104 -15.10 2.42 -8.09
N LEU A 105 -15.72 2.38 -6.89
CA LEU A 105 -14.97 2.36 -5.61
C LEU A 105 -14.06 1.13 -5.50
N ARG A 106 -14.42 0.04 -6.18
CA ARG A 106 -13.59 -1.16 -6.25
C ARG A 106 -12.38 -1.01 -7.18
N ARG A 107 -12.42 -0.11 -8.16
CA ARG A 107 -11.28 0.21 -9.04
C ARG A 107 -10.23 1.12 -8.38
N LEU A 108 -10.54 1.71 -7.22
CA LEU A 108 -9.54 2.44 -6.45
C LEU A 108 -8.26 1.59 -6.30
N PRO A 109 -7.09 2.14 -6.67
CA PRO A 109 -5.85 1.38 -6.72
C PRO A 109 -5.61 0.70 -5.37
N ARG A 110 -5.17 -0.56 -5.40
CA ARG A 110 -4.90 -1.32 -4.17
C ARG A 110 -3.89 -0.61 -3.25
N ARG A 111 -3.03 0.24 -3.81
CA ARG A 111 -2.08 1.10 -3.09
C ARG A 111 -2.78 2.10 -2.14
N LEU A 112 -3.89 2.71 -2.57
CA LEU A 112 -4.72 3.55 -1.68
C LEU A 112 -5.40 2.71 -0.60
N LYS A 113 -5.90 1.52 -0.96
CA LYS A 113 -6.56 0.60 -0.01
C LYS A 113 -5.60 0.07 1.06
N SER A 114 -4.35 -0.25 0.71
CA SER A 114 -3.33 -0.69 1.67
C SER A 114 -2.84 0.45 2.56
N GLN A 115 -2.79 1.68 2.04
CA GLN A 115 -2.42 2.87 2.82
C GLN A 115 -3.50 3.25 3.83
N LEU A 116 -4.77 3.03 3.48
CA LEU A 116 -5.93 3.12 4.36
C LEU A 116 -5.90 2.10 5.51
N LEU A 117 -5.72 0.82 5.20
CA LEU A 117 -5.72 -0.24 6.20
C LEU A 117 -4.41 -0.32 7.01
N GLY A 118 -3.28 0.09 6.44
CA GLY A 118 -1.95 -0.03 7.05
C GLY A 118 -1.58 1.06 8.05
N ARG A 119 -2.39 2.13 8.19
CA ARG A 119 -2.17 3.23 9.14
C ARG A 119 -3.20 3.30 10.28
N LEU A 120 -3.97 2.22 10.47
CA LEU A 120 -4.99 2.06 11.53
C LEU A 120 -4.64 0.95 12.53
N LYS A 121 -3.34 0.63 12.69
CA LYS A 121 -2.82 -0.09 13.85
C LYS A 121 -1.76 0.76 14.53
#